data_AF-A0A3D1PG53-F1
#
_entry.id   AF-A0A3D1PG53-F1
#
_cell.length_a   1.000
_cell.length_b   1.000
_cell.length_c   1.000
_cell.angle_alpha   90.00
_cell.angle_beta   90.00
_cell.angle_gamma   90.00
#
_symmetry.space_group_name_H-M   'P 1'
#
loop_
_entity.id
_entity.type
_entity.pdbx_description
1 polymer ?
#
loop_
_entity_poly.entity_id
_entity_poly.type
_entity_poly.pdbx_seq_one_letter_code
_entity_poly.pdbx_strand_id
1 'polypeptide(L)' 'MDLKSLIRNVPDFPKPGILFRDITTLLRDP' A
#
# COMPACT_ATOMS: atom_id res chain seq x y z
N MET A 1 -6.52 2.31 -16.14
CA MET A 1 -6.61 2.31 -14.67
C MET A 1 -5.27 2.77 -14.15
N ASP A 2 -5.21 3.85 -13.35
CA ASP A 2 -3.93 4.28 -12.77
C ASP A 2 -3.59 3.38 -11.58
N LEU A 3 -2.76 2.36 -11.81
CA LEU A 3 -2.35 1.39 -10.79
C LEU A 3 -1.66 2.05 -9.59
N LYS A 4 -1.03 3.23 -9.78
CA LYS A 4 -0.37 3.95 -8.69
C LYS A 4 -1.37 4.54 -7.71
N SER A 5 -2.57 4.90 -8.17
CA SER A 5 -3.63 5.44 -7.31
C SER A 5 -4.18 4.42 -6.30
N LEU A 6 -3.95 3.13 -6.52
CA LEU A 6 -4.45 2.03 -5.70
C LEU A 6 -3.47 1.60 -4.59
N ILE A 7 -2.26 2.16 -4.57
CA ILE A 7 -1.24 1.89 -3.55
C ILE A 7 -1.44 2.87 -2.39
N ARG A 8 -1.66 2.36 -1.18
CA ARG A 8 -1.83 3.18 0.03
C ARG A 8 -0.52 3.26 0.80
N ASN A 9 -0.22 4.41 1.37
CA ASN A 9 0.94 4.60 2.24
C ASN A 9 0.51 4.49 3.71
N VAL A 10 1.19 3.65 4.48
CA VAL A 10 0.97 3.46 5.91
C VAL A 10 2.29 3.77 6.63
N PRO A 11 2.44 4.94 7.27
CA PRO A 11 3.64 5.26 8.02
C PRO A 11 3.75 4.44 9.30
N ASP A 12 4.99 4.22 9.75
CA ASP A 12 5.37 3.58 11.01
C ASP A 12 4.88 2.14 11.20
N PHE A 13 4.66 1.41 10.10
CA PHE A 13 4.20 0.02 10.13
C PHE A 13 5.22 -0.97 9.51
N PRO A 14 5.47 -2.15 10.14
CA PRO A 14 5.01 -2.57 11.47
C PRO A 14 5.84 -1.98 12.62
N LYS A 15 6.86 -1.17 12.30
CA LYS A 15 7.75 -0.51 13.26
C LYS A 15 7.90 0.97 12.89
N PRO A 16 8.16 1.85 13.88
CA PRO A 16 8.45 3.26 13.63
C PRO A 16 9.59 3.46 12.63
N GLY A 17 9.47 4.47 11.76
CA GLY A 17 10.42 4.82 10.72
C GLY A 17 10.25 4.08 9.38
N ILE A 18 9.27 3.17 9.26
CA ILE A 18 8.99 2.44 8.02
C ILE A 18 7.78 3.05 7.32
N LEU A 19 7.90 3.37 6.03
CA LEU A 19 6.75 3.71 5.19
C LEU A 19 6.28 2.47 4.42
N PHE A 20 5.25 1.81 4.94
CA PHE A 20 4.67 0.63 4.32
C PHE A 20 3.80 1.02 3.11
N ARG A 21 3.97 0.30 1.99
CA ARG A 21 3.14 0.46 0.79
C ARG A 21 2.18 -0.71 0.67
N ASP A 22 0.92 -0.44 0.95
CA ASP A 22 -0.15 -1.43 0.88
C ASP A 22 -0.65 -1.59 -0.56
N ILE A 23 -0.40 -2.78 -1.11
CA ILE A 23 -0.83 -3.21 -2.45
C ILE A 23 -2.05 -4.14 -2.40
N THR A 24 -2.67 -4.36 -1.25
CA THR A 24 -3.79 -5.32 -1.10
C THR A 24 -4.98 -4.94 -1.99
N THR A 25 -5.15 -3.64 -2.27
CA THR A 25 -6.15 -3.13 -3.22
C THR A 25 -5.91 -3.62 -4.65
N LEU A 26 -4.64 -3.77 -5.07
CA LEU A 26 -4.28 -4.28 -6.40
C LEU A 26 -4.51 -5.79 -6.52
N LEU A 27 -4.35 -6.53 -5.42
CA LEU A 27 -4.51 -7.98 -5.38
C LEU A 27 -5.99 -8.43 -5.28
N ARG A 28 -6.92 -7.48 -5.21
CA ARG A 28 -8.35 -7.75 -5.02
C ARG A 28 -9.11 -7.99 -6.33
N ASP A 29 -8.44 -7.95 -7.48
CA ASP A 29 -8.97 -8.38 -8.76
C ASP A 29 -8.42 -9.78 -9.11
N PRO A 30 -9.28 -10.78 -9.37
CA PRO A 30 -8.87 -12.13 -9.80
C PRO A 30 -8.30 -12.17 -11.23
#